data_AF-A0A9Q2CYS8-F1
#
_entry.id   AF-A0A9Q2CYS8-F1
#
_cell.length_a   1.000
_cell.length_b   1.000
_cell.length_c   1.000
_cell.angle_alpha   90.00
_cell.angle_beta   90.00
_cell.angle_gamma   90.00
#
_symmetry.space_group_name_H-M   'P 1'
#
loop_
_entity.id
_entity.type
_entity.pdbx_description
1 polymer ?
#
loop_
_entity_poly.entity_id
_entity_poly.type
_entity_poly.pdbx_seq_one_letter_code
_entity_poly.pdbx_strand_id
1 'polypeptide(L)' 'MKKELRILSGVLTVYQISKALDLPFDVSKDLLEKKLHIQDLDEDFQIKLESLERALYSN' A
#
# COMPACT_ATOMS: atom_id res chain seq x y z
N MET A 1 5.41 7.50 15.03
CA MET A 1 5.41 8.40 13.85
C MET A 1 4.37 7.88 12.87
N LYS A 2 3.39 8.68 12.43
CA LYS A 2 2.52 8.32 11.29
C LYS A 2 3.38 8.38 10.03
N LYS A 3 3.89 7.24 9.56
CA LYS A 3 4.56 7.15 8.26
C LYS A 3 3.47 7.07 7.19
N GLU A 4 3.31 8.13 6.41
CA GLU A 4 2.63 8.00 5.12
C GLU A 4 3.58 7.27 4.17
N LEU A 5 3.13 6.12 3.65
CA LEU A 5 3.89 5.33 2.68
C LEU A 5 3.83 6.02 1.30
N ARG A 6 4.98 6.25 0.67
CA ARG A 6 5.09 6.93 -0.63
C ARG A 6 4.44 6.15 -1.76
N ILE A 7 4.36 4.82 -1.66
CA ILE A 7 3.61 4.00 -2.62
C ILE A 7 2.13 4.37 -2.70
N LEU A 8 1.54 4.93 -1.63
CA LEU A 8 0.16 5.43 -1.62
C LEU A 8 0.05 6.86 -2.18
N SER A 9 1.15 7.50 -2.53
CA SER A 9 1.20 8.85 -3.13
C SER A 9 0.99 8.83 -4.65
N GLY A 10 0.56 7.71 -5.23
CA GLY A 10 0.32 7.57 -6.67
C GLY A 10 1.53 7.15 -7.50
N VAL A 11 2.60 6.67 -6.86
CA VAL A 11 3.78 6.16 -7.59
C VAL A 11 3.54 4.78 -8.18
N LEU A 12 2.68 3.98 -7.56
CA LEU A 12 2.18 2.73 -8.11
C LEU A 12 0.74 2.89 -8.60
N THR A 13 0.41 2.17 -9.67
CA THR A 13 -0.98 2.01 -10.13
C THR A 13 -1.74 1.04 -9.21
N VAL A 14 -3.08 1.15 -9.19
CA VAL A 14 -3.96 0.22 -8.46
C VAL A 14 -3.65 -1.23 -8.80
N TYR A 15 -3.40 -1.53 -10.08
CA TYR A 15 -3.05 -2.87 -10.53
C TYR A 15 -1.73 -3.37 -9.93
N GLN A 16 -0.70 -2.52 -9.88
CA GLN A 16 0.59 -2.89 -9.29
C GLN A 16 0.47 -3.14 -7.79
N ILE A 17 -0.30 -2.33 -7.06
CA ILE A 17 -0.57 -2.53 -5.64
C ILE A 17 -1.33 -3.84 -5.41
N SER A 18 -2.40 -4.07 -6.17
CA SER A 18 -3.20 -5.30 -6.12
C SER A 18 -2.35 -6.55 -6.33
N LYS A 19 -1.45 -6.52 -7.32
CA LYS A 19 -0.55 -7.65 -7.60
C LYS A 19 0.56 -7.80 -6.56
N ALA A 20 1.16 -6.71 -6.10
CA ALA A 20 2.27 -6.77 -5.15
C ALA A 20 1.83 -7.21 -3.76
N LEU A 21 0.60 -6.87 -3.37
CA LEU A 21 0.08 -7.15 -2.04
C LEU A 21 -0.93 -8.31 -2.00
N ASP A 22 -1.23 -8.90 -3.17
CA ASP A 22 -2.24 -9.94 -3.37
C ASP A 22 -3.62 -9.53 -2.83
N LEU A 23 -4.06 -8.34 -3.24
CA LEU A 23 -5.34 -7.75 -2.84
C LEU A 23 -6.36 -7.72 -3.98
N PRO A 24 -7.66 -7.72 -3.65
CA PRO A 24 -8.68 -7.30 -4.57
C PRO A 24 -8.39 -5.90 -5.13
N PHE A 25 -8.73 -5.71 -6.40
CA PHE A 25 -8.53 -4.45 -7.09
C PHE A 25 -9.24 -3.29 -6.39
N ASP A 26 -10.46 -3.51 -5.90
CA ASP A 26 -11.27 -2.50 -5.20
C ASP A 26 -10.63 -2.06 -3.87
N VAL A 27 -10.10 -3.00 -3.09
CA VAL A 27 -9.38 -2.69 -1.85
C VAL A 27 -8.11 -1.89 -2.15
N SER A 28 -7.39 -2.26 -3.21
CA SER A 28 -6.19 -1.55 -3.66
C SER A 28 -6.51 -0.14 -4.15
N LYS A 29 -7.69 0.05 -4.77
CA LYS A 29 -8.19 1.34 -5.22
C LYS A 29 -8.55 2.22 -4.03
N ASP A 30 -9.28 1.68 -3.05
CA ASP A 30 -9.68 2.42 -1.85
C ASP A 30 -8.48 2.85 -1.00
N LEU A 31 -7.43 2.02 -0.95
CA LEU A 31 -6.13 2.36 -0.37
C LEU A 31 -5.48 3.58 -1.04
N LEU A 32 -5.47 3.60 -2.37
CA LEU A 32 -4.86 4.65 -3.19
C LEU A 32 -5.67 5.95 -3.14
N GLU A 33 -6.99 5.84 -3.11
CA GLU A 33 -7.93 6.96 -2.96
C GLU A 33 -8.02 7.48 -1.51
N LYS A 34 -7.23 6.91 -0.59
CA LYS A 34 -7.23 7.24 0.85
C LYS A 34 -8.62 7.07 1.51
N LYS A 35 -9.47 6.20 0.95
CA LYS A 35 -10.75 5.79 1.53
C LYS A 35 -10.57 4.72 2.61
N LEU A 36 -9.45 4.01 2.56
CA LEU A 36 -9.06 3.00 3.54
C LEU A 36 -7.73 3.41 4.19
N HIS A 37 -7.68 3.50 5.52
CA HIS A 37 -6.42 3.76 6.22
C HIS A 37 -5.63 2.46 6.41
N ILE A 38 -4.31 2.54 6.29
CA ILE A 38 -3.41 1.39 6.52
C ILE A 38 -3.62 0.79 7.92
N GLN A 39 -3.98 1.62 8.90
CA GLN A 39 -4.21 1.19 10.29
C GLN A 39 -5.45 0.31 10.45
N ASP A 40 -6.38 0.38 9.50
CA ASP A 40 -7.61 -0.42 9.49
C ASP A 40 -7.40 -1.78 8.79
N LEU A 41 -6.17 -2.06 8.35
CA LEU A 41 -5.80 -3.29 7.66
C LEU A 41 -5.02 -4.22 8.57
N ASP A 42 -5.08 -5.50 8.26
CA ASP A 42 -4.38 -6.56 9.00
C ASP A 42 -2.89 -6.29 9.14
N GLU A 43 -2.29 -6.68 10.25
CA GLU A 43 -0.88 -6.43 10.56
C GLU A 43 0.06 -7.04 9.50
N ASP A 44 -0.27 -8.25 9.00
CA ASP A 44 0.43 -8.88 7.87
C ASP A 44 0.43 -8.01 6.62
N PHE A 45 -0.68 -7.31 6.38
CA PHE A 45 -0.81 -6.41 5.24
C PHE A 45 0.05 -5.16 5.42
N GLN A 46 0.07 -4.59 6.62
CA GLN A 46 0.94 -3.44 6.95
C GLN A 46 2.42 -3.80 6.74
N ILE A 47 2.84 -5.00 7.14
CA ILE A 47 4.21 -5.50 6.93
C ILE A 47 4.54 -5.64 5.44
N LYS A 48 3.62 -6.17 4.62
CA LYS A 48 3.81 -6.27 3.16
C LYS A 48 3.93 -4.90 2.51
N LEU A 49 3.07 -3.95 2.88
CA LEU A 49 3.12 -2.56 2.44
C LEU A 49 4.47 -1.90 2.77
N GLU A 50 4.94 -2.04 4.02
CA GLU A 50 6.24 -1.50 4.42
C GLU A 50 7.40 -2.15 3.68
N SER A 51 7.33 -3.46 3.44
CA SER A 51 8.36 -4.18 2.68
C SER A 51 8.41 -3.71 1.23
N LEU A 52 7.26 -3.48 0.60
CA LEU A 52 7.15 -2.94 -0.75
C LEU A 52 7.70 -1.51 -0.84
N GLU A 53 7.34 -0.65 0.12
CA GLU A 53 7.89 0.70 0.24
C GLU A 53 9.42 0.68 0.36
N ARG A 54 9.97 -0.18 1.22
CA ARG A 54 11.42 -0.32 1.36
C ARG A 54 12.06 -0.82 0.06
N ALA A 55 11.48 -1.82 -0.60
CA ALA A 55 12.04 -2.35 -1.84
C ALA A 55 12.11 -1.29 -2.96
N LEU A 56 11.15 -0.36 -3.01
CA LEU A 56 11.09 0.67 -4.04
C LEU A 56 11.88 1.94 -3.71
N TYR A 57 12.05 2.28 -2.43
CA TYR A 57 12.62 3.56 -2.00
C TYR A 57 13.83 3.47 -1.09
N SER A 58 14.39 2.29 -0.78
CA SER A 58 15.60 2.16 0.06
C SER A 58 16.90 2.47 -0.69
N ASN A 59 16.90 3.50 -1.52
CA ASN A 59 18.11 4.09 -2.11
C ASN A 59 18.51 5.34 -1.32
#